data_AF-A0A5T0KMB4-F1
#
_entry.id   AF-A0A5T0KMB4-F1
#
_cell.length_a   1.000
_cell.length_b   1.000
_cell.length_c   1.000
_cell.angle_alpha   90.00
_cell.angle_beta   90.00
_cell.angle_gamma   90.00
#
_symmetry.space_group_name_H-M   'P 1'
#
loop_
_entity.id
_entity.type
_entity.pdbx_description
1 polymer ?
#
loop_
_entity_poly.entity_id
_entity_poly.type
_entity_poly.pdbx_seq_one_letter_code
_entity_poly.pdbx_strand_id
1 'polypeptide(L)'
;GPSLTKQLPLLKKYASKATIFCADSSYPILAKHDIKPDYVCMLERDEIVAECFNNDFGEFDKDIVFIVKSVTHPHTIKYLQKNNRAFILVSTYASFIQYLKLDYFGYFNMGFSVAHMNFLLTIHLKYKNIILIGQDLAYAKDGQTHSQGFIHANLHNGDYERDLDKFSTTAYGGNGKVQSSEIWTLFRHNFEKDIVNIKMNY
;
A
#
# COMPACT_ATOMS: atom_id res chain seq x y z
N GLY A 1 1.94 -3.01 7.47
CA GLY A 1 2.57 -2.80 8.78
C GLY A 1 2.44 -4.07 9.62
N PRO A 2 3.19 -4.16 10.74
CA PRO A 2 3.28 -5.33 11.59
C PRO A 2 1.94 -5.99 11.98
N SER A 3 0.85 -5.22 12.10
CA SER A 3 -0.46 -5.77 12.46
C SER A 3 -1.11 -6.63 11.37
N LEU A 4 -0.60 -6.62 10.14
CA LEU A 4 -1.10 -7.50 9.08
C LEU A 4 -0.96 -8.98 9.48
N THR A 5 0.17 -9.38 10.05
CA THR A 5 0.49 -10.78 10.36
C THR A 5 -0.61 -11.44 11.20
N LYS A 6 -1.10 -10.77 12.24
CA LYS A 6 -2.19 -11.29 13.10
C LYS A 6 -3.56 -11.34 12.42
N GLN A 7 -3.74 -10.61 11.31
CA GLN A 7 -5.00 -10.56 10.58
C GLN A 7 -5.06 -11.53 9.40
N LEU A 8 -3.94 -12.14 8.98
CA LEU A 8 -3.91 -13.06 7.83
C LEU A 8 -4.94 -14.21 7.92
N PRO A 9 -5.13 -14.90 9.08
CA PRO A 9 -6.14 -15.95 9.17
C PRO A 9 -7.57 -15.43 8.98
N LEU A 10 -7.87 -14.25 9.52
CA LEU A 10 -9.18 -13.61 9.40
C LEU A 10 -9.43 -13.13 7.97
N LEU A 11 -8.44 -12.49 7.36
CA LEU A 11 -8.48 -12.03 5.99
C LEU A 11 -8.69 -13.20 5.03
N LYS A 12 -7.97 -14.32 5.21
CA LYS A 12 -8.18 -15.54 4.40
C LYS A 12 -9.61 -16.07 4.51
N LYS A 13 -10.16 -16.13 5.72
CA LYS A 13 -11.53 -16.61 5.97
C LYS A 13 -12.58 -15.77 5.23
N TYR A 14 -12.37 -14.47 5.10
CA TYR A 14 -13.36 -13.53 4.55
C TYR A 14 -12.97 -12.93 3.20
N ALA A 15 -11.91 -13.42 2.55
CA ALA A 15 -11.41 -12.86 1.29
C ALA A 15 -12.50 -12.83 0.19
N SER A 16 -13.37 -13.83 0.13
CA SER A 16 -14.47 -13.90 -0.84
C SER A 16 -15.65 -12.95 -0.56
N LYS A 17 -15.59 -12.16 0.51
CA LYS A 17 -16.68 -11.25 0.94
C LYS A 17 -16.35 -9.78 0.73
N ALA A 18 -15.13 -9.45 0.31
CA ALA A 18 -14.68 -8.08 0.13
C ALA A 18 -13.70 -8.01 -1.04
N THR A 19 -13.67 -6.88 -1.72
CA THR A 19 -12.60 -6.58 -2.67
C THR A 19 -11.35 -6.18 -1.90
N ILE A 20 -10.22 -6.81 -2.23
CA ILE A 20 -8.94 -6.63 -1.54
C ILE A 20 -8.02 -5.75 -2.40
N PHE A 21 -7.69 -4.58 -1.85
CA PHE A 21 -6.66 -3.70 -2.38
C PHE A 21 -5.37 -3.92 -1.58
N CYS A 22 -4.32 -4.38 -2.25
CA CYS A 22 -3.04 -4.73 -1.66
C CYS A 22 -1.96 -3.72 -2.03
N ALA A 23 -1.11 -3.36 -1.07
CA ALA A 23 0.13 -2.65 -1.36
C ALA A 23 1.18 -3.62 -1.93
N ASP A 24 2.03 -3.13 -2.84
CA ASP A 24 3.22 -3.81 -3.38
C ASP A 24 3.96 -4.71 -2.38
N SER A 25 4.42 -4.18 -1.26
CA SER A 25 5.17 -4.86 -0.21
C SER A 25 4.37 -5.93 0.53
N SER A 26 3.05 -5.83 0.52
CA SER A 26 2.15 -6.83 1.13
C SER A 26 1.81 -7.95 0.16
N TYR A 27 2.00 -7.76 -1.15
CA TYR A 27 1.60 -8.74 -2.15
C TYR A 27 2.30 -10.10 -2.01
N PRO A 28 3.64 -10.18 -1.88
CA PRO A 28 4.31 -11.47 -1.65
C PRO A 28 3.86 -12.15 -0.34
N ILE A 29 3.52 -11.36 0.68
CA ILE A 29 3.05 -11.87 1.98
C ILE A 29 1.67 -12.51 1.83
N LEU A 30 0.76 -11.85 1.10
CA LEU A 30 -0.57 -12.35 0.81
C LEU A 30 -0.52 -13.62 -0.05
N ALA A 31 0.33 -13.63 -1.09
CA ALA A 31 0.55 -14.82 -1.93
C ALA A 31 1.05 -16.02 -1.11
N LYS A 32 2.02 -15.81 -0.19
CA LYS A 32 2.51 -16.86 0.70
C LYS A 32 1.44 -17.47 1.60
N HIS A 33 0.40 -16.70 1.92
CA HIS A 33 -0.74 -17.17 2.73
C HIS A 33 -1.94 -17.59 1.88
N ASP A 34 -1.79 -17.59 0.55
CA ASP A 34 -2.85 -17.96 -0.39
C ASP A 34 -4.11 -17.11 -0.14
N ILE A 35 -3.89 -15.79 -0.14
CA ILE A 35 -4.90 -14.73 -0.07
C ILE A 35 -4.77 -13.91 -1.35
N LYS A 36 -5.64 -14.17 -2.34
CA LYS A 36 -5.61 -13.47 -3.62
C LYS A 36 -6.20 -12.05 -3.49
N PRO A 37 -5.43 -10.98 -3.74
CA PRO A 37 -6.00 -9.64 -3.84
C PRO A 37 -6.68 -9.43 -5.20
N ASP A 38 -7.61 -8.49 -5.28
CA ASP A 38 -8.21 -8.08 -6.57
C ASP A 38 -7.37 -7.00 -7.25
N TYR A 39 -6.80 -6.10 -6.45
CA TYR A 39 -5.94 -5.02 -6.91
C TYR A 39 -4.61 -5.03 -6.16
N VAL A 40 -3.51 -4.83 -6.89
CA VAL A 40 -2.18 -4.62 -6.30
C VAL A 40 -1.66 -3.27 -6.78
N CYS A 41 -1.34 -2.38 -5.85
CA CYS A 41 -0.91 -1.02 -6.18
C CYS A 41 0.55 -0.76 -5.86
N MET A 42 1.20 0.06 -6.69
CA MET A 42 2.57 0.54 -6.46
C MET A 42 2.75 1.98 -6.93
N LEU A 43 3.49 2.76 -6.17
CA LEU A 43 3.88 4.12 -6.56
C LEU A 43 5.38 4.41 -6.43
N GLU A 44 6.14 3.50 -5.83
CA GLU A 44 7.53 3.71 -5.48
C GLU A 44 8.47 3.67 -6.69
N ARG A 45 9.49 4.53 -6.68
CA ARG A 45 10.45 4.69 -7.78
C ARG A 45 11.73 3.90 -7.59
N ASP A 46 11.92 3.37 -6.39
CA ASP A 46 13.13 2.66 -6.02
C ASP A 46 13.10 1.23 -6.57
N GLU A 47 14.24 0.80 -7.11
CA GLU A 47 14.42 -0.55 -7.64
C GLU A 47 14.03 -1.62 -6.62
N ILE A 48 14.40 -1.41 -5.36
CA ILE A 48 14.16 -2.36 -4.30
C ILE A 48 12.68 -2.65 -4.08
N VAL A 49 11.80 -1.66 -4.23
CA VAL A 49 10.36 -1.91 -4.07
C VAL A 49 9.82 -2.68 -5.27
N ALA A 50 10.39 -2.48 -6.47
CA ALA A 50 10.02 -3.24 -7.66
C ALA A 50 10.33 -4.75 -7.51
N GLU A 51 11.29 -5.13 -6.66
CA GLU A 51 11.57 -6.54 -6.34
C GLU A 51 10.38 -7.24 -5.66
N CYS A 52 9.42 -6.50 -5.09
CA CYS A 52 8.16 -7.08 -4.62
C CYS A 52 7.37 -7.76 -5.76
N PHE A 53 7.63 -7.42 -7.02
CA PHE A 53 7.04 -8.08 -8.19
C PHE A 53 7.97 -9.06 -8.89
N ASN A 54 9.24 -9.20 -8.45
CA ASN A 54 10.19 -10.18 -8.96
C ASN A 54 9.93 -11.58 -8.37
N ASN A 55 8.78 -12.13 -8.71
CA ASN A 55 8.35 -13.47 -8.35
C ASN A 55 7.59 -14.05 -9.54
N ASP A 56 7.21 -15.32 -9.47
CA ASP A 56 6.32 -15.96 -10.44
C ASP A 56 5.34 -16.84 -9.65
N PHE A 57 4.10 -16.35 -9.49
CA PHE A 57 3.06 -17.07 -8.77
C PHE A 57 2.07 -17.77 -9.70
N GLY A 58 2.31 -17.76 -11.03
CA GLY A 58 1.51 -18.46 -12.03
C GLY A 58 0.01 -18.15 -11.93
N GLU A 59 -0.82 -19.19 -11.81
CA GLU A 59 -2.28 -19.10 -11.75
C GLU A 59 -2.82 -18.26 -10.58
N PHE A 60 -2.02 -18.03 -9.53
CA PHE A 60 -2.41 -17.13 -8.44
C PHE A 60 -2.68 -15.70 -8.96
N ASP A 61 -1.93 -15.26 -9.98
CA ASP A 61 -2.00 -13.91 -10.53
C ASP A 61 -3.24 -13.69 -11.40
N LYS A 62 -4.00 -14.76 -11.68
CA LYS A 62 -5.17 -14.70 -12.52
C LYS A 62 -6.24 -13.78 -11.92
N ASP A 63 -6.72 -12.87 -12.76
CA ASP A 63 -7.72 -11.85 -12.44
C ASP A 63 -7.26 -10.77 -11.44
N ILE A 64 -5.97 -10.74 -11.07
CA ILE A 64 -5.39 -9.62 -10.32
C ILE A 64 -5.10 -8.47 -11.28
N VAL A 65 -5.56 -7.25 -10.94
CA VAL A 65 -5.20 -6.04 -11.68
C VAL A 65 -4.13 -5.26 -10.93
N PHE A 66 -2.95 -5.16 -11.52
CA PHE A 66 -1.88 -4.34 -11.00
C PHE A 66 -2.07 -2.89 -11.44
N ILE A 67 -2.08 -1.94 -10.51
CA ILE A 67 -2.24 -0.52 -10.80
C ILE A 67 -0.96 0.17 -10.34
N VAL A 68 -0.16 0.66 -11.27
CA VAL A 68 1.18 1.18 -10.97
C VAL A 68 1.34 2.60 -11.50
N LYS A 69 1.99 3.47 -10.72
CA LYS A 69 2.27 4.82 -11.22
C LYS A 69 3.21 4.76 -12.42
N SER A 70 2.99 5.64 -13.40
CA SER A 70 3.85 5.74 -14.60
C SER A 70 5.31 6.13 -14.32
N VAL A 71 5.62 6.50 -13.08
CA VAL A 71 6.97 6.89 -12.61
C VAL A 71 7.67 5.82 -11.77
N THR A 72 7.08 4.62 -11.61
CA THR A 72 7.72 3.51 -10.89
C THR A 72 9.01 3.06 -11.58
N HIS A 73 9.89 2.37 -10.85
CA HIS A 73 11.13 1.84 -11.44
C HIS A 73 10.85 0.96 -12.68
N PRO A 74 11.67 1.01 -13.76
CA PRO A 74 11.43 0.21 -14.97
C PRO A 74 11.33 -1.30 -14.73
N HIS A 75 11.98 -1.83 -13.70
CA HIS A 75 11.87 -3.24 -13.30
C HIS A 75 10.43 -3.66 -12.98
N THR A 76 9.62 -2.76 -12.45
CA THR A 76 8.18 -2.96 -12.23
C THR A 76 7.49 -3.51 -13.47
N ILE A 77 7.60 -2.76 -14.57
CA ILE A 77 6.91 -3.07 -15.83
C ILE A 77 7.53 -4.31 -16.45
N LYS A 78 8.86 -4.44 -16.39
CA LYS A 78 9.58 -5.64 -16.84
C LYS A 78 9.06 -6.90 -16.16
N TYR A 79 8.89 -6.89 -14.84
CA TYR A 79 8.42 -8.06 -14.08
C TYR A 79 6.94 -8.34 -14.32
N LEU A 80 6.09 -7.32 -14.41
CA LEU A 80 4.67 -7.50 -14.75
C LEU A 80 4.49 -8.12 -16.14
N GLN A 81 5.23 -7.62 -17.13
CA GLN A 81 5.21 -8.15 -18.50
C GLN A 81 5.78 -9.56 -18.60
N LYS A 82 6.88 -9.85 -17.89
CA LYS A 82 7.51 -11.18 -17.86
C LYS A 82 6.52 -12.28 -17.49
N ASN A 83 5.59 -11.99 -16.58
CA ASN A 83 4.60 -12.95 -16.09
C ASN A 83 3.22 -12.77 -16.74
N ASN A 84 3.11 -11.96 -17.79
CA ASN A 84 1.86 -11.66 -18.47
C ASN A 84 0.74 -11.17 -17.52
N ARG A 85 1.11 -10.38 -16.50
CA ARG A 85 0.16 -9.82 -15.53
C ARG A 85 -0.64 -8.70 -16.16
N ALA A 86 -1.93 -8.64 -15.85
CA ALA A 86 -2.77 -7.50 -16.23
C ALA A 86 -2.36 -6.27 -15.40
N PHE A 87 -1.98 -5.17 -16.05
CA PHE A 87 -1.64 -3.95 -15.35
C PHE A 87 -2.12 -2.68 -16.05
N ILE A 88 -2.34 -1.63 -15.25
CA ILE A 88 -2.72 -0.30 -15.68
C ILE A 88 -1.65 0.68 -15.20
N LEU A 89 -1.19 1.52 -16.12
CA LEU A 89 -0.35 2.67 -15.79
C LEU A 89 -1.24 3.86 -15.43
N VAL A 90 -1.05 4.41 -14.23
CA VAL A 90 -1.74 5.62 -13.79
C VAL A 90 -0.76 6.77 -13.67
N SER A 91 -1.13 7.93 -14.20
CA SER A 91 -0.25 9.09 -14.21
C SER A 91 -0.57 10.06 -13.08
N THR A 92 0.48 10.61 -12.47
CA THR A 92 0.36 11.75 -11.56
C THR A 92 0.16 13.04 -12.37
N TYR A 93 -0.34 14.07 -11.71
CA TYR A 93 -0.29 15.43 -12.25
C TYR A 93 1.18 15.85 -12.36
N ALA A 94 1.64 16.05 -13.59
CA ALA A 94 2.94 16.62 -13.90
C ALA A 94 2.82 17.42 -15.20
N SER A 95 3.45 18.59 -15.26
CA SER A 95 3.34 19.51 -16.41
C SER A 95 3.70 18.83 -17.73
N PHE A 96 4.69 17.92 -17.72
CA PHE A 96 5.05 17.13 -18.89
C PHE A 96 3.94 16.18 -19.35
N ILE A 97 3.30 15.45 -18.43
CA ILE A 97 2.22 14.51 -18.78
C ILE A 97 0.97 15.28 -19.25
N GLN A 98 0.69 16.44 -18.65
CA GLN A 98 -0.36 17.37 -19.09
C GLN A 98 -0.09 17.93 -20.49
N TYR A 99 1.15 18.34 -20.74
CA TYR A 99 1.57 18.82 -22.05
C TYR A 99 1.36 17.77 -23.15
N LEU A 100 1.66 16.50 -22.85
CA LEU A 100 1.44 15.38 -23.76
C LEU A 100 -0.04 14.98 -23.94
N LYS A 101 -0.97 15.59 -23.17
CA LYS A 101 -2.40 15.29 -23.20
C LYS A 101 -2.71 13.79 -23.08
N LEU A 102 -2.01 13.11 -22.18
CA LEU A 102 -2.25 11.70 -21.87
C LEU A 102 -3.48 11.54 -20.96
N ASP A 103 -4.60 12.13 -21.40
CA ASP A 103 -5.81 12.34 -20.61
C ASP A 103 -6.75 11.13 -20.63
N TYR A 104 -6.50 10.15 -21.51
CA TYR A 104 -7.42 9.04 -21.78
C TYR A 104 -7.76 8.23 -20.51
N PHE A 105 -6.79 8.05 -19.62
CA PHE A 105 -6.98 7.38 -18.33
C PHE A 105 -7.07 8.37 -17.15
N GLY A 106 -7.07 9.66 -17.43
CA GLY A 106 -7.08 10.74 -16.44
C GLY A 106 -5.77 10.91 -15.68
N TYR A 107 -5.73 12.01 -14.91
CA TYR A 107 -4.69 12.26 -13.92
C TYR A 107 -5.18 11.83 -12.56
N PHE A 108 -4.32 11.13 -11.82
CA PHE A 108 -4.73 10.52 -10.58
C PHE A 108 -3.73 10.82 -9.45
N ASN A 109 -4.12 11.74 -8.57
CA ASN A 109 -3.31 12.12 -7.41
C ASN A 109 -3.59 11.14 -6.25
N MET A 110 -2.79 10.08 -6.18
CA MET A 110 -2.98 8.94 -5.27
C MET A 110 -2.29 9.11 -3.89
N GLY A 111 -2.09 10.35 -3.41
CA GLY A 111 -1.50 10.62 -2.10
C GLY A 111 -0.01 10.26 -1.98
N PHE A 112 0.47 10.18 -0.73
CA PHE A 112 1.90 10.12 -0.38
C PHE A 112 2.46 8.72 -0.12
N SER A 113 1.62 7.69 -0.06
CA SER A 113 2.04 6.30 0.10
C SER A 113 1.05 5.35 -0.58
N VAL A 114 1.47 4.10 -0.82
CA VAL A 114 0.60 3.09 -1.47
C VAL A 114 -0.70 2.86 -0.70
N ALA A 115 -0.68 3.04 0.62
CA ALA A 115 -1.90 3.01 1.42
C ALA A 115 -2.89 4.13 1.07
N HIS A 116 -2.41 5.37 0.91
CA HIS A 116 -3.25 6.49 0.46
C HIS A 116 -3.78 6.24 -0.94
N MET A 117 -2.93 5.68 -1.82
CA MET A 117 -3.31 5.29 -3.18
C MET A 117 -4.46 4.30 -3.19
N ASN A 118 -4.36 3.23 -2.40
CA ASN A 118 -5.41 2.23 -2.25
C ASN A 118 -6.70 2.88 -1.74
N PHE A 119 -6.59 3.68 -0.67
CA PHE A 119 -7.74 4.34 -0.07
C PHE A 119 -8.46 5.25 -1.07
N LEU A 120 -7.75 6.18 -1.72
CA LEU A 120 -8.33 7.07 -2.71
C LEU A 120 -8.94 6.29 -3.89
N LEU A 121 -8.27 5.25 -4.38
CA LEU A 121 -8.81 4.41 -5.45
C LEU A 121 -10.16 3.78 -5.05
N THR A 122 -10.30 3.32 -3.80
CA THR A 122 -11.58 2.77 -3.33
C THR A 122 -12.71 3.81 -3.38
N ILE A 123 -12.41 5.09 -3.11
CA ILE A 123 -13.38 6.19 -3.19
C ILE A 123 -13.78 6.47 -4.64
N HIS A 124 -12.81 6.50 -5.55
CA HIS A 124 -13.09 6.72 -6.97
C HIS A 124 -13.92 5.58 -7.57
N LEU A 125 -13.71 4.35 -7.08
CA LEU A 125 -14.52 3.18 -7.42
C LEU A 125 -15.83 3.08 -6.61
N LYS A 126 -16.17 4.10 -5.81
CA LYS A 126 -17.43 4.23 -5.07
C LYS A 126 -17.69 3.13 -4.03
N TYR A 127 -16.63 2.56 -3.45
CA TYR A 127 -16.75 1.69 -2.28
C TYR A 127 -17.26 2.50 -1.08
N LYS A 128 -18.33 2.00 -0.44
CA LYS A 128 -18.95 2.65 0.73
C LYS A 128 -18.34 2.23 2.06
N ASN A 129 -17.99 0.94 2.17
CA ASN A 129 -17.42 0.36 3.38
C ASN A 129 -15.96 0.03 3.11
N ILE A 130 -15.06 0.69 3.84
CA ILE A 130 -13.61 0.53 3.67
C ILE A 130 -13.03 0.09 5.00
N ILE A 131 -12.31 -1.02 4.98
CA ILE A 131 -11.67 -1.62 6.15
C ILE A 131 -10.17 -1.56 5.93
N LEU A 132 -9.46 -0.87 6.81
CA LEU A 132 -8.00 -0.80 6.78
C LEU A 132 -7.42 -1.95 7.60
N ILE A 133 -6.56 -2.76 6.98
CA ILE A 133 -5.89 -3.91 7.60
C ILE A 133 -4.39 -3.75 7.41
N GLY A 134 -3.61 -3.93 8.47
CA GLY A 134 -2.15 -3.74 8.42
C GLY A 134 -1.71 -2.29 8.26
N GLN A 135 -2.62 -1.32 8.47
CA GLN A 135 -2.34 0.11 8.38
C GLN A 135 -1.95 0.65 9.75
N ASP A 136 -0.70 0.42 10.16
CA ASP A 136 -0.24 0.77 11.50
C ASP A 136 0.23 2.22 11.63
N LEU A 137 1.07 2.68 10.70
CA LEU A 137 1.75 3.98 10.78
C LEU A 137 2.44 4.20 12.14
N ALA A 138 2.91 3.12 12.74
CA ALA A 138 3.52 3.03 14.05
C ALA A 138 4.39 1.78 14.13
N TYR A 139 5.38 1.81 15.00
CA TYR A 139 6.23 0.67 15.29
C TYR A 139 5.46 -0.38 16.10
N ALA A 140 5.80 -1.67 15.91
CA ALA A 140 5.40 -2.71 16.84
C ALA A 140 6.12 -2.55 18.20
N LYS A 141 5.65 -3.27 19.23
CA LYS A 141 6.24 -3.21 20.58
C LYS A 141 7.72 -3.59 20.63
N ASP A 142 8.15 -4.44 19.69
CA ASP A 142 9.52 -4.90 19.51
C ASP A 142 10.30 -4.05 18.49
N GLY A 143 9.77 -2.89 18.09
CA GLY A 143 10.42 -1.97 17.17
C GLY A 143 10.25 -2.31 15.68
N GLN A 144 9.57 -3.42 15.34
CA GLN A 144 9.38 -3.77 13.93
C GLN A 144 8.59 -2.71 13.16
N THR A 145 9.03 -2.41 11.95
CA THR A 145 8.45 -1.40 11.05
C THR A 145 7.43 -1.99 10.07
N HIS A 146 7.59 -3.26 9.71
CA HIS A 146 6.81 -3.95 8.69
C HIS A 146 6.32 -5.33 9.17
N SER A 147 5.44 -5.94 8.38
CA SER A 147 4.92 -7.28 8.62
C SER A 147 6.02 -8.34 8.50
N GLN A 148 5.84 -9.46 9.20
CA GLN A 148 6.73 -10.61 9.07
C GLN A 148 6.74 -11.11 7.62
N GLY A 149 7.94 -11.28 7.05
CA GLY A 149 8.12 -11.69 5.65
C GLY A 149 8.26 -10.53 4.66
N PHE A 150 8.36 -9.28 5.12
CA PHE A 150 8.77 -8.16 4.28
C PHE A 150 10.22 -8.34 3.78
N ILE A 151 10.41 -8.30 2.47
CA ILE A 151 11.66 -8.69 1.78
C ILE A 151 12.83 -7.74 2.11
N HIS A 152 12.54 -6.52 2.58
CA HIS A 152 13.55 -5.47 2.83
C HIS A 152 13.61 -5.01 4.30
N ALA A 153 13.24 -5.88 5.24
CA ALA A 153 13.23 -5.55 6.67
C ALA A 153 14.57 -4.95 7.17
N ASN A 154 15.70 -5.46 6.67
CA ASN A 154 17.04 -5.03 7.09
C ASN A 154 17.35 -3.55 6.79
N LEU A 155 16.69 -2.94 5.80
CA LEU A 155 16.88 -1.52 5.48
C LEU A 155 16.32 -0.57 6.55
N HIS A 156 15.47 -1.11 7.42
CA HIS A 156 14.83 -0.37 8.50
C HIS A 156 15.49 -0.60 9.85
N ASN A 157 16.65 -1.26 9.88
CA ASN A 157 17.42 -1.46 11.10
C ASN A 157 17.90 -0.09 11.61
N GLY A 158 17.60 0.24 12.86
CA GLY A 158 17.93 1.55 13.44
C GLY A 158 16.84 2.61 13.30
N ASP A 159 15.78 2.38 12.51
CA ASP A 159 14.69 3.34 12.35
C ASP A 159 13.97 3.59 13.69
N TYR A 160 13.71 2.52 14.43
CA TYR A 160 13.06 2.60 15.73
C TYR A 160 13.89 3.41 16.73
N GLU A 161 15.18 3.10 16.86
CA GLU A 161 16.11 3.79 17.76
C GLU A 161 16.27 5.26 17.37
N ARG A 162 16.31 5.55 16.06
CA ARG A 162 16.38 6.93 15.55
C ARG A 162 15.16 7.74 15.98
N ASP A 163 13.97 7.16 15.95
CA ASP A 163 12.69 7.86 16.15
C ASP A 163 12.13 7.73 17.58
N LEU A 164 12.75 6.89 18.41
CA LEU A 164 12.31 6.58 19.76
C LEU A 164 12.06 7.85 20.58
N ASP A 165 10.86 7.96 21.14
CA ASP A 165 10.36 9.06 21.96
C ASP A 165 10.30 10.44 21.26
N LYS A 166 10.61 10.51 19.97
CA LYS A 166 10.45 11.74 19.16
C LYS A 166 9.05 11.86 18.58
N PHE A 167 8.46 10.74 18.15
CA PHE A 167 7.13 10.72 17.56
C PHE A 167 6.31 9.58 18.17
N SER A 168 5.12 9.90 18.64
CA SER A 168 4.18 8.92 19.17
C SER A 168 2.74 9.31 18.88
N THR A 169 1.83 8.35 19.00
CA THR A 169 0.40 8.59 18.86
C THR A 169 -0.41 7.67 19.76
N THR A 170 -1.71 7.90 19.83
CA THR A 170 -2.66 7.05 20.54
C THR A 170 -2.71 5.67 19.90
N ALA A 171 -2.59 4.62 20.70
CA ALA A 171 -2.69 3.24 20.23
C ALA A 171 -4.10 2.93 19.72
N TYR A 172 -4.20 1.93 18.84
CA TYR A 172 -5.49 1.41 18.37
C TYR A 172 -6.43 1.08 19.55
N GLY A 173 -7.69 1.52 19.44
CA GLY A 173 -8.70 1.35 20.49
C GLY A 173 -8.57 2.33 21.67
N GLY A 174 -7.69 3.33 21.59
CA GLY A 174 -7.51 4.35 22.64
C GLY A 174 -6.65 3.90 23.83
N ASN A 175 -6.08 2.68 23.77
CA ASN A 175 -5.44 2.03 24.90
C ASN A 175 -3.93 2.28 24.93
N GLY A 176 -3.54 3.49 25.33
CA GLY A 176 -2.15 3.88 25.55
C GLY A 176 -1.52 4.60 24.35
N LYS A 177 -0.18 4.60 24.31
CA LYS A 177 0.61 5.25 23.26
C LYS A 177 1.49 4.25 22.52
N VAL A 178 1.75 4.53 21.24
CA VAL A 178 2.67 3.77 20.38
C VAL A 178 3.66 4.73 19.73
N GLN A 179 4.89 4.25 19.54
CA GLN A 179 5.94 5.01 18.84
C GLN A 179 5.66 5.04 17.34
N SER A 180 6.05 6.12 16.69
CA SER A 180 5.87 6.35 15.24
C SER A 180 7.09 7.08 14.69
N SER A 181 7.06 7.45 13.42
CA SER A 181 8.09 8.28 12.78
C SER A 181 7.48 9.61 12.33
N GLU A 182 8.33 10.55 11.91
CA GLU A 182 7.89 11.81 11.32
C GLU A 182 7.00 11.57 10.10
N ILE A 183 7.48 10.74 9.16
CA ILE A 183 6.80 10.43 7.90
C ILE A 183 5.48 9.70 8.16
N TRP A 184 5.45 8.74 9.08
CA TRP A 184 4.20 8.05 9.41
C TRP A 184 3.21 8.93 10.15
N THR A 185 3.69 9.88 10.94
CA THR A 185 2.84 10.92 11.56
C THR A 185 2.22 11.80 10.48
N LEU A 186 3.00 12.24 9.49
CA LEU A 186 2.48 12.98 8.34
C LEU A 186 1.45 12.14 7.55
N PHE A 187 1.75 10.87 7.28
CA PHE A 187 0.83 9.96 6.59
C PHE A 187 -0.48 9.80 7.36
N ARG A 188 -0.42 9.62 8.69
CA ARG A 188 -1.62 9.49 9.53
C ARG A 188 -2.47 10.76 9.43
N HIS A 189 -1.85 11.93 9.52
CA HIS A 189 -2.57 13.20 9.46
C HIS A 189 -3.23 13.43 8.11
N ASN A 190 -2.58 13.03 7.01
CA ASN A 190 -3.19 13.08 5.67
C ASN A 190 -4.37 12.12 5.56
N PHE A 191 -4.23 10.87 6.03
CA PHE A 191 -5.34 9.92 6.09
C PHE A 191 -6.55 10.45 6.87
N GLU A 192 -6.33 10.98 8.08
CA GLU A 192 -7.38 11.55 8.92
C GLU A 192 -8.10 12.69 8.20
N LYS A 193 -7.35 13.59 7.56
CA LYS A 193 -7.89 14.69 6.76
C LYS A 193 -8.68 14.19 5.55
N ASP A 194 -8.15 13.23 4.80
CA ASP A 194 -8.79 12.68 3.61
C ASP A 194 -10.12 12.00 3.97
N ILE A 195 -10.13 11.17 5.02
CA ILE A 195 -11.35 10.52 5.52
C ILE A 195 -12.45 11.54 5.87
N VAL A 196 -12.08 12.63 6.54
CA VAL A 196 -13.03 13.71 6.89
C VAL A 196 -13.54 14.41 5.64
N ASN A 197 -12.64 14.78 4.71
CA ASN A 197 -13.02 15.46 3.47
C ASN A 197 -13.94 14.63 2.60
N ILE A 198 -13.68 13.33 2.49
CA ILE A 198 -14.51 12.41 1.70
C ILE A 198 -15.92 12.36 2.27
N LYS A 199 -16.09 12.19 3.59
CA LYS A 199 -17.41 12.17 4.22
C LYS A 199 -18.24 13.43 4.00
N MET A 200 -17.59 14.57 3.72
CA MET A 200 -18.28 15.83 3.43
C MET A 200 -18.68 15.97 1.95
N ASN A 201 -17.97 15.30 1.04
CA ASN A 201 -18.06 15.55 -0.40
C ASN A 201 -18.58 14.35 -1.22
N TYR A 202 -18.72 13.17 -0.61
CA TYR A 202 -19.13 11.92 -1.24
C TYR A 202 -20.05 11.11 -0.33
#